data_AF-A0A3D1Z5Q5-F1
#
_entry.id   AF-A0A3D1Z5Q5-F1
#
_cell.length_a   1.000
_cell.length_b   1.000
_cell.length_c   1.000
_cell.angle_alpha   90.00
_cell.angle_beta   90.00
_cell.angle_gamma   90.00
#
_symmetry.space_group_name_H-M   'P 1'
#
loop_
_entity.id
_entity.type
_entity.pdbx_description
1 polymer ?
#
loop_
_entity_poly.entity_id
_entity_poly.type
_entity_poly.pdbx_seq_one_letter_code
_entity_poly.pdbx_strand_id
1 'polypeptide(L)'
;MTKSYSTPQDLHKITAKDLKSEDIEFQKEVMKVWFFENYQDPVHDCPYNGREGGYLYIHGGPYDASDELFSEFGGAIEESVIQDLSDELDEDGIEWAGVPKREDFDFYFYDTLGSTSEPFNEFESVVNQLREMLAIETTDAHQRILLKMVYVNVITSLEAFMSDFFITKLESDEFYLRRFVESTPEFKEKKLSLSDIFKQYELLGENVKEYLVELLWHNLPKLKPMFKSTFEIEFPSSIRLLVKATHKRHDLVHRAGKNKDGELIDITVNDVSILIDEALDFAKHINDQEGIQPEF
;
A
#
# COMPACT_ATOMS: atom_id res chain seq x y z
N MET A 1 12.14 27.59 5.46
CA MET A 1 10.91 27.41 4.66
C MET A 1 9.84 26.89 5.60
N THR A 2 8.59 27.35 5.47
CA THR A 2 7.48 26.77 6.23
C THR A 2 7.19 25.38 5.65
N LYS A 3 7.33 24.33 6.45
CA LYS A 3 6.98 22.97 6.04
C LYS A 3 5.46 22.84 5.90
N SER A 4 5.01 22.08 4.91
CA SER A 4 3.60 21.84 4.63
C SER A 4 3.34 20.38 4.27
N TYR A 5 2.24 19.86 4.79
CA TYR A 5 1.93 18.43 4.83
C TYR A 5 0.66 18.13 4.04
N SER A 6 0.61 16.94 3.45
CA SER A 6 -0.56 16.42 2.74
C SER A 6 -1.71 16.16 3.73
N THR A 7 -2.91 16.59 3.39
CA THR A 7 -4.11 16.26 4.17
C THR A 7 -4.75 14.97 3.68
N PRO A 8 -5.48 14.20 4.53
CA PRO A 8 -6.12 12.93 4.15
C PRO A 8 -7.11 12.99 2.98
N GLN A 9 -7.59 14.19 2.64
CA GLN A 9 -8.55 14.45 1.57
C GLN A 9 -7.87 14.95 0.27
N ASP A 10 -6.54 14.90 0.18
CA ASP A 10 -5.67 15.24 -0.98
C ASP A 10 -5.88 16.60 -1.65
N LEU A 11 -6.77 17.45 -1.15
CA LEU A 11 -7.16 18.71 -1.80
C LEU A 11 -6.23 19.87 -1.44
N HIS A 12 -5.64 19.92 -0.24
CA HIS A 12 -4.80 21.02 0.22
C HIS A 12 -3.57 20.56 1.02
N LYS A 13 -2.55 21.43 1.10
CA LYS A 13 -1.46 21.27 2.06
C LYS A 13 -1.71 22.15 3.26
N ILE A 14 -1.44 21.62 4.45
CA ILE A 14 -1.55 22.37 5.70
C ILE A 14 -0.16 22.66 6.26
N THR A 15 0.08 23.87 6.77
CA THR A 15 1.37 24.17 7.41
C THR A 15 1.40 23.62 8.83
N ALA A 16 2.59 23.34 9.37
CA ALA A 16 2.73 22.93 10.78
C ALA A 16 2.00 23.88 11.76
N LYS A 17 1.99 25.17 11.44
CA LYS A 17 1.36 26.21 12.24
C LYS A 17 -0.17 26.16 12.19
N ASP A 18 -0.73 25.92 11.02
CA ASP A 18 -2.17 25.84 10.82
C ASP A 18 -2.71 24.50 11.33
N LEU A 19 -1.93 23.42 11.17
CA LEU A 19 -2.26 22.10 11.70
C LEU A 19 -2.48 22.12 13.21
N LYS A 20 -1.68 22.91 13.94
CA LYS A 20 -1.83 23.11 15.39
C LYS A 20 -3.22 23.59 15.82
N SER A 21 -3.92 24.35 14.97
CA SER A 21 -5.25 24.88 15.30
C SER A 21 -6.41 23.94 14.96
N GLU A 22 -6.15 22.85 14.24
CA GLU A 22 -7.14 21.83 13.91
C GLU A 22 -7.41 20.90 15.10
N ASP A 23 -8.45 20.08 15.02
CA ASP A 23 -8.76 19.10 16.05
C ASP A 23 -7.74 17.95 16.08
N ILE A 24 -7.69 17.24 17.21
CA ILE A 24 -6.69 16.20 17.48
C ILE A 24 -6.76 15.05 16.48
N GLU A 25 -7.96 14.64 16.06
CA GLU A 25 -8.10 13.56 15.09
C GLU A 25 -7.51 13.98 13.75
N PHE A 26 -7.86 15.17 13.25
CA PHE A 26 -7.29 15.68 12.02
C PHE A 26 -5.77 15.86 12.07
N GLN A 27 -5.24 16.33 13.21
CA GLN A 27 -3.79 16.41 13.44
C GLN A 27 -3.12 15.05 13.28
N LYS A 28 -3.67 14.02 13.93
CA LYS A 28 -3.18 12.64 13.83
C LYS A 28 -3.27 12.11 12.42
N GLU A 29 -4.37 12.34 11.71
CA GLU A 29 -4.53 11.87 10.34
C GLU A 29 -3.47 12.47 9.40
N VAL A 30 -3.20 13.78 9.48
CA VAL A 30 -2.15 14.44 8.69
C VAL A 30 -0.76 13.88 9.04
N MET A 31 -0.47 13.70 10.33
CA MET A 31 0.80 13.11 10.77
C MET A 31 0.96 11.67 10.28
N LYS A 32 -0.12 10.85 10.29
CA LYS A 32 -0.13 9.50 9.72
C LYS A 32 0.18 9.51 8.24
N VAL A 33 -0.47 10.40 7.48
CA VAL A 33 -0.22 10.53 6.04
C VAL A 33 1.25 10.83 5.78
N TRP A 34 1.81 11.85 6.45
CA TRP A 34 3.23 12.17 6.32
C TRP A 34 4.13 11.00 6.70
N PHE A 35 3.81 10.28 7.77
CA PHE A 35 4.62 9.16 8.22
C PHE A 35 4.66 8.05 7.17
N PHE A 36 3.51 7.66 6.60
CA PHE A 36 3.45 6.62 5.57
C PHE A 36 3.94 7.08 4.17
N GLU A 37 4.13 8.38 3.95
CA GLU A 37 4.85 8.91 2.78
C GLU A 37 6.37 8.65 2.89
N ASN A 38 6.93 8.58 4.10
CA ASN A 38 8.37 8.53 4.34
C ASN A 38 8.86 7.17 4.88
N TYR A 39 8.00 6.46 5.61
CA TYR A 39 8.32 5.22 6.31
C TYR A 39 7.27 4.14 6.03
N GLN A 40 7.70 2.89 6.12
CA GLN A 40 6.83 1.72 5.93
C GLN A 40 7.27 0.58 6.85
N ASP A 41 6.35 -0.35 7.14
CA ASP A 41 6.72 -1.57 7.85
C ASP A 41 7.75 -2.34 6.99
N PRO A 42 8.93 -2.69 7.54
CA PRO A 42 9.95 -3.46 6.82
C PRO A 42 9.44 -4.79 6.27
N VAL A 43 8.35 -5.34 6.78
CA VAL A 43 7.64 -6.51 6.23
C VAL A 43 7.21 -6.33 4.77
N HIS A 44 7.07 -5.09 4.29
CA HIS A 44 6.61 -4.86 2.93
C HIS A 44 7.73 -5.07 1.90
N ASP A 45 8.97 -4.69 2.23
CA ASP A 45 10.04 -4.63 1.23
C ASP A 45 11.45 -4.92 1.74
N CYS A 46 11.65 -5.13 3.05
CA CYS A 46 12.97 -5.46 3.59
C CYS A 46 13.15 -6.98 3.69
N PRO A 47 14.28 -7.53 3.21
CA PRO A 47 14.65 -8.92 3.46
C PRO A 47 14.82 -9.20 4.95
N TYR A 48 14.42 -10.38 5.41
CA TYR A 48 14.59 -10.79 6.80
C TYR A 48 15.76 -11.76 6.98
N ASN A 49 16.70 -11.46 7.88
CA ASN A 49 17.80 -12.34 8.25
C ASN A 49 17.43 -13.19 9.47
N GLY A 50 16.97 -14.42 9.22
CA GLY A 50 16.60 -15.36 10.29
C GLY A 50 17.74 -15.85 11.17
N ARG A 51 19.02 -15.62 10.82
CA ARG A 51 20.17 -16.01 11.66
C ARG A 51 20.49 -14.95 12.72
N GLU A 52 20.36 -13.67 12.37
CA GLU A 52 20.63 -12.54 13.26
C GLU A 52 19.36 -12.03 13.95
N GLY A 53 18.18 -12.39 13.42
CA GLY A 53 16.89 -12.08 14.03
C GLY A 53 16.42 -10.65 13.77
N GLY A 54 16.47 -10.20 12.52
CA GLY A 54 16.07 -8.84 12.16
C GLY A 54 15.90 -8.59 10.66
N TYR A 55 15.31 -7.44 10.33
CA TYR A 55 15.21 -6.95 8.96
C TYR A 55 16.52 -6.33 8.47
N LEU A 56 16.78 -6.43 7.18
CA LEU A 56 17.83 -5.70 6.49
C LEU A 56 17.23 -4.43 5.89
N TYR A 57 17.49 -3.29 6.52
CA TYR A 57 16.97 -1.97 6.12
C TYR A 57 17.67 -1.42 4.88
N ILE A 58 17.39 -2.02 3.72
CA ILE A 58 18.03 -1.69 2.45
C ILE A 58 17.68 -0.29 1.91
N HIS A 59 16.58 0.32 2.39
CA HIS A 59 16.14 1.68 2.04
C HIS A 59 16.30 2.70 3.19
N GLY A 60 17.05 2.34 4.24
CA GLY A 60 17.23 3.16 5.45
C GLY A 60 16.38 2.68 6.64
N GLY A 61 16.85 2.97 7.85
CA GLY A 61 16.30 2.48 9.12
C GLY A 61 17.34 1.70 9.94
N PRO A 62 16.95 1.05 11.05
CA PRO A 62 15.62 1.12 11.66
C PRO A 62 15.28 2.53 12.15
N TYR A 63 14.04 2.95 11.94
CA TYR A 63 13.48 4.20 12.46
C TYR A 63 12.45 3.92 13.56
N ASP A 64 12.38 4.82 14.54
CA ASP A 64 11.39 4.80 15.62
C ASP A 64 10.30 5.84 15.32
N ALA A 65 9.02 5.45 15.40
CA ALA A 65 7.94 6.36 14.99
C ALA A 65 7.89 7.60 15.89
N SER A 66 8.18 7.45 17.18
CA SER A 66 8.30 8.55 18.12
C SER A 66 9.44 9.49 17.70
N ASP A 67 10.66 9.00 17.51
CA ASP A 67 11.79 9.85 17.14
C ASP A 67 11.54 10.66 15.85
N GLU A 68 11.00 10.01 14.81
CA GLU A 68 10.74 10.67 13.53
C GLU A 68 9.58 11.67 13.62
N LEU A 69 8.49 11.34 14.31
CA LEU A 69 7.36 12.26 14.49
C LEU A 69 7.71 13.43 15.40
N PHE A 70 8.46 13.23 16.48
CA PHE A 70 8.95 14.31 17.34
C PHE A 70 9.96 15.21 16.62
N SER A 71 10.83 14.63 15.80
CA SER A 71 11.78 15.39 14.98
C SER A 71 11.05 16.29 13.97
N GLU A 72 9.97 15.80 13.37
CA GLU A 72 9.23 16.53 12.34
C GLU A 72 8.23 17.55 12.90
N PHE A 73 7.39 17.12 13.85
CA PHE A 73 6.25 17.91 14.37
C PHE A 73 6.53 18.55 15.74
N GLY A 74 7.67 18.25 16.35
CA GLY A 74 8.10 18.80 17.63
C GLY A 74 8.07 20.33 17.63
N GLY A 75 7.40 20.90 18.64
CA GLY A 75 7.23 22.35 18.79
C GLY A 75 6.06 22.95 18.00
N ALA A 76 5.45 22.20 17.07
CA ALA A 76 4.20 22.58 16.41
C ALA A 76 2.99 21.93 17.07
N ILE A 77 3.02 20.61 17.27
CA ILE A 77 1.94 19.80 17.85
C ILE A 77 2.25 19.48 19.31
N GLU A 78 1.22 19.28 20.14
CA GLU A 78 1.41 18.90 21.55
C GLU A 78 2.05 17.52 21.67
N GLU A 79 3.05 17.40 22.54
CA GLU A 79 3.85 16.17 22.71
C GLU A 79 2.97 14.95 23.05
N SER A 80 1.88 15.14 23.79
CA SER A 80 0.96 14.04 24.11
C SER A 80 0.20 13.51 22.90
N VAL A 81 -0.10 14.36 21.91
CA VAL A 81 -0.76 13.93 20.66
C VAL A 81 0.23 13.17 19.79
N ILE A 82 1.48 13.63 19.73
CA ILE A 82 2.56 12.94 19.02
C ILE A 82 2.78 11.56 19.63
N GLN A 83 2.94 11.49 20.95
CA GLN A 83 3.15 10.22 21.65
C GLN A 83 1.99 9.24 21.43
N ASP A 84 0.74 9.71 21.55
CA ASP A 84 -0.44 8.87 21.38
C ASP A 84 -0.54 8.31 19.94
N LEU A 85 -0.08 9.07 18.94
CA LEU A 85 0.04 8.55 17.57
C LEU A 85 1.20 7.57 17.41
N SER A 86 2.37 7.89 17.97
CA SER A 86 3.53 7.00 17.92
C SER A 86 3.20 5.65 18.56
N ASP A 87 2.53 5.64 19.71
CA ASP A 87 2.07 4.42 20.38
C ASP A 87 1.06 3.63 19.53
N GLU A 88 0.22 4.32 18.74
CA GLU A 88 -0.71 3.69 17.80
C GLU A 88 0.03 3.04 16.61
N LEU A 89 1.06 3.71 16.07
CA LEU A 89 1.87 3.18 14.97
C LEU A 89 2.75 2.01 15.43
N ASP A 90 3.34 2.13 16.62
CA ASP A 90 4.24 1.14 17.21
C ASP A 90 3.50 0.08 18.04
N GLU A 91 2.18 -0.09 17.87
CA GLU A 91 1.36 -1.04 18.65
C GLU A 91 1.93 -2.49 18.61
N ASP A 92 2.71 -2.83 17.57
CA ASP A 92 3.39 -4.13 17.38
C ASP A 92 4.93 -4.08 17.52
N GLY A 93 5.48 -3.01 18.11
CA GLY A 93 6.93 -2.80 18.30
C GLY A 93 7.69 -2.81 16.97
N ILE A 94 7.14 -2.15 15.96
CA ILE A 94 7.68 -2.14 14.61
C ILE A 94 8.82 -1.13 14.56
N GLU A 95 9.99 -1.59 14.13
CA GLU A 95 11.06 -0.69 13.69
C GLU A 95 10.86 -0.39 12.21
N TRP A 96 10.75 0.88 11.84
CA TRP A 96 10.30 1.30 10.51
C TRP A 96 11.44 1.34 9.49
N ALA A 97 11.12 1.03 8.24
CA ALA A 97 12.03 1.16 7.10
C ALA A 97 11.70 2.42 6.30
N GLY A 98 12.70 2.99 5.63
CA GLY A 98 12.48 4.02 4.62
C GLY A 98 11.71 3.47 3.42
N VAL A 99 10.91 4.32 2.78
CA VAL A 99 10.25 3.97 1.51
C VAL A 99 11.32 3.90 0.39
N PRO A 100 11.28 2.87 -0.50
CA PRO A 100 12.22 2.70 -1.61
C PRO A 100 12.28 3.91 -2.53
N LYS A 101 13.43 4.09 -3.19
CA LYS A 101 13.60 5.18 -4.16
C LYS A 101 13.58 4.61 -5.56
N ARG A 102 13.20 5.45 -6.52
CA ARG A 102 13.17 5.19 -7.96
C ARG A 102 14.32 4.39 -8.57
N GLU A 103 15.51 4.51 -8.02
CA GLU A 103 16.71 3.83 -8.52
C GLU A 103 16.70 2.31 -8.23
N ASP A 104 15.77 1.83 -7.41
CA ASP A 104 15.73 0.45 -6.88
C ASP A 104 14.84 -0.53 -7.70
N PHE A 105 14.09 -0.06 -8.71
CA PHE A 105 13.10 -0.88 -9.43
C PHE A 105 13.61 -1.43 -10.78
N ASP A 106 13.25 -2.69 -11.09
CA ASP A 106 13.69 -3.42 -12.30
C ASP A 106 12.75 -3.19 -13.50
N PHE A 107 13.33 -2.96 -14.69
CA PHE A 107 12.63 -2.56 -15.92
C PHE A 107 11.64 -3.62 -16.43
N TYR A 108 11.74 -4.88 -16.02
CA TYR A 108 10.87 -5.96 -16.48
C TYR A 108 9.43 -5.86 -15.93
N PHE A 109 9.24 -5.30 -14.73
CA PHE A 109 7.90 -5.10 -14.15
C PHE A 109 7.11 -4.05 -14.94
N TYR A 110 7.81 -3.08 -15.53
CA TYR A 110 7.26 -1.95 -16.29
C TYR A 110 6.38 -2.36 -17.48
N ASP A 111 6.78 -3.38 -18.24
CA ASP A 111 6.07 -3.79 -19.47
C ASP A 111 4.84 -4.68 -19.22
N THR A 112 4.65 -5.18 -18.00
CA THR A 112 3.60 -6.18 -17.70
C THR A 112 2.37 -5.56 -17.02
N LEU A 113 2.52 -4.39 -16.40
CA LEU A 113 1.46 -3.69 -15.69
C LEU A 113 0.32 -3.21 -16.60
N GLY A 114 -0.94 -3.37 -16.17
CA GLY A 114 -2.10 -2.85 -16.90
C GLY A 114 -2.41 -3.61 -18.19
N SER A 115 -1.92 -4.85 -18.32
CA SER A 115 -2.07 -5.63 -19.56
C SER A 115 -3.45 -6.29 -19.72
N THR A 116 -4.28 -6.30 -18.67
CA THR A 116 -5.62 -6.90 -18.71
C THR A 116 -6.74 -5.87 -18.90
N SER A 117 -7.68 -6.20 -19.76
CA SER A 117 -8.91 -5.43 -19.99
C SER A 117 -10.05 -5.75 -19.02
N GLU A 118 -9.95 -6.85 -18.27
CA GLU A 118 -10.98 -7.26 -17.29
C GLU A 118 -10.33 -7.75 -15.98
N PRO A 119 -9.66 -6.85 -15.21
CA PRO A 119 -8.88 -7.22 -14.02
C PRO A 119 -9.65 -8.07 -13.01
N PHE A 120 -10.91 -7.72 -12.75
CA PHE A 120 -11.74 -8.46 -11.78
C PHE A 120 -12.05 -9.89 -12.23
N ASN A 121 -12.39 -10.08 -13.52
CA ASN A 121 -12.74 -11.41 -14.04
C ASN A 121 -11.51 -12.36 -14.00
N GLU A 122 -10.33 -11.84 -14.31
CA GLU A 122 -9.09 -12.60 -14.20
C GLU A 122 -8.76 -12.95 -12.75
N PHE A 123 -8.86 -11.98 -11.84
CA PHE A 123 -8.68 -12.20 -10.41
C PHE A 123 -9.65 -13.24 -9.85
N GLU A 124 -10.95 -13.10 -10.13
CA GLU A 124 -12.00 -14.02 -9.69
C GLU A 124 -11.71 -15.44 -10.20
N SER A 125 -11.32 -15.58 -11.47
CA SER A 125 -10.96 -16.86 -12.07
C SER A 125 -9.77 -17.51 -11.36
N VAL A 126 -8.68 -16.75 -11.12
CA VAL A 126 -7.48 -17.26 -10.43
C VAL A 126 -7.80 -17.68 -9.00
N VAL A 127 -8.54 -16.86 -8.27
CA VAL A 127 -8.85 -17.13 -6.86
C VAL A 127 -9.82 -18.31 -6.70
N ASN A 128 -10.74 -18.51 -7.65
CA ASN A 128 -11.57 -19.72 -7.69
C ASN A 128 -10.74 -20.99 -7.97
N GLN A 129 -9.75 -20.93 -8.85
CA GLN A 129 -8.81 -22.05 -9.06
C GLN A 129 -7.99 -22.33 -7.80
N LEU A 130 -7.52 -21.30 -7.10
CA LEU A 130 -6.84 -21.42 -5.80
C LEU A 130 -7.73 -22.07 -4.74
N ARG A 131 -9.04 -21.77 -4.74
CA ARG A 131 -10.02 -22.42 -3.87
C ARG A 131 -10.15 -23.90 -4.16
N GLU A 132 -10.18 -24.30 -5.43
CA GLU A 132 -10.21 -25.71 -5.83
C GLU A 132 -8.98 -26.49 -5.33
N MET A 133 -7.81 -25.83 -5.27
CA MET A 133 -6.59 -26.45 -4.73
C MET A 133 -6.73 -26.90 -3.26
N LEU A 134 -7.61 -26.27 -2.48
CA LEU A 134 -7.85 -26.64 -1.08
C LEU A 134 -8.45 -28.04 -0.93
N ALA A 135 -9.11 -28.56 -1.97
CA ALA A 135 -9.76 -29.88 -1.98
C ALA A 135 -8.83 -31.00 -2.47
N ILE A 136 -7.59 -30.70 -2.86
CA ILE A 136 -6.65 -31.72 -3.37
C ILE A 136 -6.22 -32.65 -2.23
N GLU A 137 -6.49 -33.95 -2.40
CA GLU A 137 -6.02 -34.98 -1.47
C GLU A 137 -4.49 -35.05 -1.49
N THR A 138 -3.88 -34.85 -0.33
CA THR A 138 -2.43 -34.91 -0.14
C THR A 138 -2.11 -35.51 1.24
N THR A 139 -0.83 -35.80 1.49
CA THR A 139 -0.40 -36.12 2.86
C THR A 139 -0.38 -34.84 3.71
N ASP A 140 -0.52 -34.94 5.03
CA ASP A 140 -0.50 -33.77 5.94
C ASP A 140 0.71 -32.84 5.72
N ALA A 141 1.88 -33.42 5.42
CA ALA A 141 3.09 -32.66 5.15
C ALA A 141 2.99 -31.84 3.86
N HIS A 142 2.45 -32.42 2.79
CA HIS A 142 2.24 -31.72 1.53
C HIS A 142 1.08 -30.73 1.63
N GLN A 143 0.02 -31.06 2.38
CA GLN A 143 -1.11 -30.15 2.60
C GLN A 143 -0.67 -28.85 3.26
N ARG A 144 0.19 -28.91 4.29
CA ARG A 144 0.77 -27.71 4.92
C ARG A 144 1.56 -26.84 3.94
N ILE A 145 2.28 -27.43 3.00
CA ILE A 145 3.03 -26.68 1.97
C ILE A 145 2.06 -26.06 0.96
N LEU A 146 1.07 -26.85 0.50
CA LEU A 146 0.04 -26.40 -0.44
C LEU A 146 -0.73 -25.20 0.12
N LEU A 147 -1.16 -25.26 1.38
CA LEU A 147 -1.88 -24.17 2.04
C LEU A 147 -1.04 -22.88 2.10
N LYS A 148 0.26 -22.97 2.38
CA LYS A 148 1.17 -21.81 2.35
C LYS A 148 1.28 -21.22 0.94
N MET A 149 1.41 -22.08 -0.07
CA MET A 149 1.48 -21.64 -1.47
C MET A 149 0.18 -20.95 -1.88
N VAL A 150 -0.98 -21.55 -1.60
CA VAL A 150 -2.28 -20.95 -1.93
C VAL A 150 -2.44 -19.62 -1.20
N TYR A 151 -2.12 -19.55 0.09
CA TYR A 151 -2.19 -18.32 0.88
C TYR A 151 -1.38 -17.18 0.25
N VAL A 152 -0.12 -17.44 -0.10
CA VAL A 152 0.75 -16.44 -0.75
C VAL A 152 0.14 -16.02 -2.10
N ASN A 153 -0.32 -16.98 -2.91
CA ASN A 153 -0.89 -16.67 -4.22
C ASN A 153 -2.19 -15.86 -4.15
N VAL A 154 -3.04 -16.03 -3.13
CA VAL A 154 -4.24 -15.18 -2.96
C VAL A 154 -3.85 -13.71 -2.79
N ILE A 155 -2.84 -13.43 -1.96
CA ILE A 155 -2.34 -12.06 -1.76
C ILE A 155 -1.67 -11.52 -3.02
N THR A 156 -0.80 -12.30 -3.68
CA THR A 156 -0.16 -11.89 -4.94
C THR A 156 -1.19 -11.62 -6.04
N SER A 157 -2.24 -12.43 -6.14
CA SER A 157 -3.33 -12.19 -7.10
C SER A 157 -4.12 -10.92 -6.77
N LEU A 158 -4.32 -10.62 -5.49
CA LEU A 158 -4.96 -9.37 -5.08
C LEU A 158 -4.08 -8.15 -5.41
N GLU A 159 -2.77 -8.25 -5.22
CA GLU A 159 -1.81 -7.21 -5.62
C GLU A 159 -1.90 -6.92 -7.12
N ALA A 160 -1.88 -7.96 -7.94
CA ALA A 160 -2.01 -7.83 -9.40
C ALA A 160 -3.35 -7.21 -9.80
N PHE A 161 -4.46 -7.66 -9.18
CA PHE A 161 -5.76 -7.04 -9.39
C PHE A 161 -5.75 -5.54 -9.10
N MET A 162 -5.18 -5.13 -7.96
CA MET A 162 -5.15 -3.73 -7.56
C MET A 162 -4.34 -2.87 -8.54
N SER A 163 -3.19 -3.36 -8.99
CA SER A 163 -2.39 -2.65 -9.98
C SER A 163 -3.07 -2.57 -11.34
N ASP A 164 -3.58 -3.69 -11.83
CA ASP A 164 -4.20 -3.75 -13.15
C ASP A 164 -5.48 -2.93 -13.20
N PHE A 165 -6.32 -3.01 -12.17
CA PHE A 165 -7.51 -2.17 -12.03
C PHE A 165 -7.17 -0.69 -12.09
N PHE A 166 -6.22 -0.26 -11.27
CA PHE A 166 -5.85 1.15 -11.18
C PHE A 166 -5.30 1.65 -12.52
N ILE A 167 -4.39 0.90 -13.13
CA ILE A 167 -3.69 1.29 -14.35
C ILE A 167 -4.64 1.26 -15.55
N THR A 168 -5.41 0.19 -15.73
CA THR A 168 -6.40 0.09 -16.81
C THR A 168 -7.41 1.24 -16.71
N LYS A 169 -7.90 1.57 -15.50
CA LYS A 169 -8.81 2.69 -15.32
C LYS A 169 -8.16 4.04 -15.64
N LEU A 170 -6.92 4.25 -15.20
CA LEU A 170 -6.16 5.47 -15.48
C LEU A 170 -5.89 5.67 -16.98
N GLU A 171 -5.59 4.59 -17.71
CA GLU A 171 -5.33 4.62 -19.15
C GLU A 171 -6.61 4.72 -19.99
N SER A 172 -7.76 4.27 -19.46
CA SER A 172 -9.04 4.28 -20.17
C SER A 172 -9.66 5.66 -20.34
N ASP A 173 -9.37 6.61 -19.44
CA ASP A 173 -9.98 7.94 -19.42
C ASP A 173 -9.00 9.01 -18.92
N GLU A 174 -8.70 9.99 -19.79
CA GLU A 174 -7.83 11.13 -19.50
C GLU A 174 -8.32 11.94 -18.28
N PHE A 175 -9.62 11.89 -17.98
CA PHE A 175 -10.19 12.48 -16.77
C PHE A 175 -9.53 11.92 -15.49
N TYR A 176 -9.39 10.59 -15.40
CA TYR A 176 -8.77 9.97 -14.23
C TYR A 176 -7.27 10.21 -14.20
N LEU A 177 -6.59 10.17 -15.36
CA LEU A 177 -5.19 10.56 -15.45
C LEU A 177 -4.96 11.95 -14.87
N ARG A 178 -5.81 12.91 -15.24
CA ARG A 178 -5.74 14.27 -14.73
C ARG A 178 -5.97 14.32 -13.22
N ARG A 179 -7.02 13.67 -12.70
CA ARG A 179 -7.29 13.64 -11.25
C ARG A 179 -6.13 13.05 -10.48
N PHE A 180 -5.55 11.96 -10.96
CA PHE A 180 -4.37 11.34 -10.36
C PHE A 180 -3.20 12.33 -10.28
N VAL A 181 -2.85 12.97 -11.40
CA VAL A 181 -1.76 13.95 -11.46
C VAL A 181 -2.02 15.17 -10.57
N GLU A 182 -3.28 15.60 -10.43
CA GLU A 182 -3.65 16.75 -9.59
C GLU A 182 -3.75 16.42 -8.08
N SER A 183 -3.96 15.15 -7.72
CA SER A 183 -4.13 14.70 -6.33
C SER A 183 -2.86 14.09 -5.72
N THR A 184 -2.04 13.39 -6.51
CA THR A 184 -0.83 12.72 -6.05
C THR A 184 0.30 13.73 -5.73
N PRO A 185 0.81 13.79 -4.49
CA PRO A 185 1.78 14.80 -4.04
C PRO A 185 3.03 14.95 -4.94
N GLU A 186 3.57 13.83 -5.43
CA GLU A 186 4.78 13.75 -6.25
C GLU A 186 4.65 14.51 -7.58
N PHE A 187 3.43 14.59 -8.13
CA PHE A 187 3.14 15.36 -9.33
C PHE A 187 2.66 16.78 -9.00
N LYS A 188 1.78 16.91 -8.01
CA LYS A 188 1.15 18.18 -7.60
C LYS A 188 2.15 19.24 -7.16
N GLU A 189 3.25 18.83 -6.52
CA GLU A 189 4.24 19.76 -5.95
C GLU A 189 5.30 20.24 -6.94
N LYS A 190 5.36 19.63 -8.12
CA LYS A 190 6.39 19.91 -9.12
C LYS A 190 6.18 21.30 -9.74
N LYS A 191 7.09 22.24 -9.47
CA LYS A 191 7.07 23.58 -10.08
C LYS A 191 7.58 23.52 -11.53
N LEU A 192 6.76 23.98 -12.47
CA LEU A 192 7.07 23.99 -13.90
C LEU A 192 7.06 25.41 -14.48
N SER A 193 8.03 25.72 -15.35
CA SER A 193 8.01 26.95 -16.12
C SER A 193 7.10 26.79 -17.35
N LEU A 194 6.47 27.88 -17.83
CA LEU A 194 5.61 27.79 -19.03
C LEU A 194 6.39 27.34 -20.27
N SER A 195 7.69 27.65 -20.36
CA SER A 195 8.54 27.19 -21.46
C SER A 195 8.76 25.68 -21.48
N ASP A 196 8.56 24.98 -20.35
CA ASP A 196 8.76 23.54 -20.25
C ASP A 196 7.46 22.75 -20.53
N ILE A 197 6.33 23.40 -20.78
CA ILE A 197 5.00 22.76 -20.77
C ILE A 197 4.90 21.59 -21.74
N PHE A 198 5.36 21.74 -22.99
CA PHE A 198 5.30 20.67 -23.98
C PHE A 198 6.22 19.51 -23.62
N LYS A 199 7.43 19.79 -23.14
CA LYS A 199 8.38 18.77 -22.69
C LYS A 199 7.82 17.95 -21.52
N GLN A 200 7.19 18.61 -20.55
CA GLN A 200 6.62 17.92 -19.39
C GLN A 200 5.37 17.12 -19.77
N TYR A 201 4.57 17.64 -20.70
CA TYR A 201 3.41 16.92 -21.23
C TYR A 201 3.82 15.64 -21.97
N GLU A 202 4.85 15.71 -22.83
CA GLU A 202 5.41 14.54 -23.53
C GLU A 202 5.92 13.47 -22.56
N LEU A 203 6.53 13.87 -21.45
CA LEU A 203 7.08 12.95 -20.44
C LEU A 203 6.04 12.53 -19.38
N LEU A 204 4.83 13.09 -19.39
CA LEU A 204 3.86 12.89 -18.29
C LEU A 204 3.48 11.43 -18.14
N GLY A 205 3.16 10.76 -19.26
CA GLY A 205 2.78 9.35 -19.25
C GLY A 205 3.89 8.45 -18.71
N GLU A 206 5.15 8.68 -19.12
CA GLU A 206 6.31 7.94 -18.61
C GLU A 206 6.49 8.17 -17.10
N ASN A 207 6.44 9.41 -16.63
CA ASN A 207 6.59 9.71 -15.20
C ASN A 207 5.47 9.07 -14.36
N VAL A 208 4.24 9.05 -14.87
CA VAL A 208 3.10 8.39 -14.19
C VAL A 208 3.30 6.89 -14.12
N LYS A 209 3.72 6.26 -15.23
CA LYS A 209 4.01 4.82 -15.26
C LYS A 209 5.14 4.43 -14.32
N GLU A 210 6.23 5.21 -14.31
CA GLU A 210 7.35 5.01 -13.38
C GLU A 210 6.87 5.04 -11.93
N TYR A 211 6.05 6.03 -11.56
CA TYR A 211 5.49 6.10 -10.20
C TYR A 211 4.65 4.87 -9.83
N LEU A 212 3.82 4.39 -10.76
CA LEU A 212 2.94 3.24 -10.53
C LEU A 212 3.70 1.91 -10.38
N VAL A 213 4.85 1.78 -11.06
CA VAL A 213 5.78 0.65 -10.91
C VAL A 213 6.41 0.61 -9.51
N GLU A 214 6.67 1.80 -8.93
CA GLU A 214 7.28 1.93 -7.61
C GLU A 214 6.30 1.68 -6.45
N LEU A 215 5.00 1.58 -6.75
CA LEU A 215 3.96 1.50 -5.74
C LEU A 215 3.80 0.08 -5.18
N LEU A 216 3.79 -0.05 -3.86
CA LEU A 216 3.55 -1.31 -3.17
C LEU A 216 2.04 -1.62 -3.12
N TRP A 217 1.55 -2.38 -4.10
CA TRP A 217 0.12 -2.64 -4.28
C TRP A 217 -0.54 -3.47 -3.16
N HIS A 218 0.23 -4.13 -2.30
CA HIS A 218 -0.29 -4.78 -1.09
C HIS A 218 -0.43 -3.84 0.11
N ASN A 219 0.12 -2.61 0.05
CA ASN A 219 -0.02 -1.62 1.12
C ASN A 219 -1.39 -0.92 1.03
N LEU A 220 -2.45 -1.65 1.37
CA LEU A 220 -3.84 -1.18 1.28
C LEU A 220 -4.11 0.14 2.04
N PRO A 221 -3.53 0.40 3.23
CA PRO A 221 -3.67 1.69 3.91
C PRO A 221 -3.18 2.86 3.06
N LYS A 222 -2.06 2.71 2.34
CA LYS A 222 -1.52 3.73 1.42
C LYS A 222 -2.37 3.88 0.16
N LEU A 223 -2.90 2.78 -0.37
CA LEU A 223 -3.76 2.82 -1.57
C LEU A 223 -5.13 3.44 -1.32
N LYS A 224 -5.70 3.26 -0.14
CA LYS A 224 -7.05 3.74 0.20
C LYS A 224 -7.29 5.22 -0.13
N PRO A 225 -6.47 6.20 0.33
CA PRO A 225 -6.66 7.60 -0.03
C PRO A 225 -6.48 7.84 -1.53
N MET A 226 -5.53 7.18 -2.18
CA MET A 226 -5.25 7.32 -3.62
C MET A 226 -6.43 6.88 -4.50
N PHE A 227 -7.07 5.75 -4.18
CA PHE A 227 -8.30 5.30 -4.85
C PHE A 227 -9.44 6.31 -4.67
N LYS A 228 -9.55 6.89 -3.47
CA LYS A 228 -10.59 7.87 -3.17
C LYS A 228 -10.38 9.19 -3.93
N SER A 229 -9.17 9.74 -3.94
CA SER A 229 -8.91 11.02 -4.60
C SER A 229 -8.93 10.90 -6.14
N THR A 230 -8.42 9.79 -6.66
CA THR A 230 -8.35 9.56 -8.11
C THR A 230 -9.68 9.13 -8.71
N PHE A 231 -10.35 8.14 -8.11
CA PHE A 231 -11.54 7.49 -8.70
C PHE A 231 -12.82 7.65 -7.88
N GLU A 232 -12.75 8.28 -6.71
CA GLU A 232 -13.86 8.35 -5.73
C GLU A 232 -14.34 7.00 -5.20
N ILE A 233 -13.56 5.95 -5.42
CA ILE A 233 -13.80 4.60 -4.91
C ILE A 233 -13.43 4.56 -3.43
N GLU A 234 -14.36 4.09 -2.60
CA GLU A 234 -14.12 3.86 -1.18
C GLU A 234 -13.79 2.40 -0.91
N PHE A 235 -12.79 2.16 -0.06
CA PHE A 235 -12.53 0.84 0.49
C PHE A 235 -13.59 0.50 1.55
N PRO A 236 -13.82 -0.80 1.84
CA PRO A 236 -14.68 -1.20 2.95
C PRO A 236 -14.26 -0.58 4.28
N SER A 237 -15.21 -0.52 5.23
CA SER A 237 -14.99 0.06 6.56
C SER A 237 -13.82 -0.59 7.33
N SER A 238 -13.54 -1.86 7.06
CA SER A 238 -12.38 -2.58 7.60
C SER A 238 -11.63 -3.30 6.49
N ILE A 239 -10.31 -3.13 6.48
CA ILE A 239 -9.35 -3.89 5.66
C ILE A 239 -8.36 -4.68 6.54
N ARG A 240 -8.64 -4.77 7.85
CA ARG A 240 -7.72 -5.28 8.86
C ARG A 240 -7.28 -6.72 8.59
N LEU A 241 -8.18 -7.58 8.07
CA LEU A 241 -7.85 -8.96 7.75
C LEU A 241 -6.81 -9.02 6.63
N LEU A 242 -7.06 -8.31 5.54
CA LEU A 242 -6.15 -8.25 4.39
C LEU A 242 -4.79 -7.66 4.78
N VAL A 243 -4.77 -6.59 5.59
CA VAL A 243 -3.51 -6.03 6.12
C VAL A 243 -2.77 -7.06 6.97
N LYS A 244 -3.43 -7.76 7.89
CA LYS A 244 -2.78 -8.85 8.64
C LYS A 244 -2.31 -9.98 7.73
N ALA A 245 -3.03 -10.21 6.63
CA ALA A 245 -2.70 -11.26 5.71
C ALA A 245 -1.46 -10.96 4.87
N THR A 246 -1.20 -9.70 4.51
CA THR A 246 0.05 -9.30 3.82
C THR A 246 1.27 -9.51 4.72
N HIS A 247 1.16 -9.20 6.02
CA HIS A 247 2.22 -9.48 7.00
C HIS A 247 2.50 -10.98 7.12
N LYS A 248 1.44 -11.80 7.22
CA LYS A 248 1.59 -13.26 7.26
C LYS A 248 2.20 -13.79 5.96
N ARG A 249 1.83 -13.25 4.78
CA ARG A 249 2.42 -13.62 3.49
C ARG A 249 3.91 -13.34 3.46
N HIS A 250 4.37 -12.21 4.01
CA HIS A 250 5.80 -11.95 4.14
C HIS A 250 6.51 -13.03 4.95
N ASP A 251 5.98 -13.39 6.13
CA ASP A 251 6.58 -14.44 6.96
C ASP A 251 6.64 -15.79 6.21
N LEU A 252 5.60 -16.13 5.44
CA LEU A 252 5.57 -17.34 4.61
C LEU A 252 6.67 -17.37 3.55
N VAL A 253 6.94 -16.22 2.90
CA VAL A 253 7.92 -16.12 1.82
C VAL A 253 9.34 -15.94 2.36
N HIS A 254 9.55 -14.97 3.26
CA HIS A 254 10.89 -14.50 3.65
C HIS A 254 11.40 -15.09 4.95
N ARG A 255 10.52 -15.65 5.80
CA ARG A 255 10.91 -16.32 7.06
C ARG A 255 10.72 -17.84 7.02
N ALA A 256 10.58 -18.42 5.82
CA ALA A 256 10.27 -19.84 5.61
C ALA A 256 9.01 -20.29 6.40
N GLY A 257 8.05 -19.38 6.57
CA GLY A 257 6.83 -19.57 7.34
C GLY A 257 7.03 -19.60 8.84
N LYS A 258 7.97 -18.80 9.37
CA LYS A 258 8.14 -18.53 10.80
C LYS A 258 7.79 -17.08 11.13
N ASN A 259 7.23 -16.83 12.31
CA ASN A 259 6.97 -15.47 12.80
C ASN A 259 8.27 -14.82 13.36
N LYS A 260 8.15 -13.60 13.92
CA LYS A 260 9.25 -12.86 14.57
C LYS A 260 9.91 -13.66 15.71
N ASP A 261 9.15 -14.52 16.39
CA ASP A 261 9.63 -15.36 17.50
C ASP A 261 10.28 -16.68 17.04
N GLY A 262 10.32 -16.93 15.73
CA GLY A 262 10.88 -18.15 15.14
C GLY A 262 9.95 -19.36 15.17
N GLU A 263 8.70 -19.18 15.58
CA GLU A 263 7.67 -20.22 15.62
C GLU A 263 7.06 -20.43 14.23
N LEU A 264 6.81 -21.70 13.88
CA LEU A 264 6.17 -22.03 12.60
C LEU A 264 4.72 -21.56 12.58
N ILE A 265 4.38 -20.81 11.53
CA ILE A 265 3.02 -20.40 11.26
C ILE A 265 2.26 -21.62 10.73
N ASP A 266 1.26 -22.04 11.49
CA ASP A 266 0.29 -23.03 11.07
C ASP A 266 -0.83 -22.36 10.28
N ILE A 267 -1.23 -22.99 9.18
CA ILE A 267 -2.29 -22.50 8.29
C ILE A 267 -3.23 -23.66 8.05
N THR A 268 -4.51 -23.41 8.30
CA THR A 268 -5.58 -24.38 8.06
C THR A 268 -6.27 -24.09 6.74
N VAL A 269 -7.01 -25.08 6.22
CA VAL A 269 -7.90 -24.90 5.06
C VAL A 269 -8.89 -23.75 5.30
N ASN A 270 -9.40 -23.63 6.53
CA ASN A 270 -10.35 -22.59 6.91
C ASN A 270 -9.73 -21.19 6.84
N ASP A 271 -8.49 -21.04 7.30
CA ASP A 271 -7.78 -19.74 7.22
C ASP A 271 -7.63 -19.27 5.77
N VAL A 272 -7.27 -20.19 4.86
CA VAL A 272 -7.13 -19.87 3.43
C VAL A 272 -8.49 -19.59 2.79
N SER A 273 -9.53 -20.35 3.13
CA SER A 273 -10.89 -20.10 2.63
C SER A 273 -11.38 -18.71 3.02
N ILE A 274 -11.21 -18.32 4.29
CA ILE A 274 -11.58 -16.98 4.78
C ILE A 274 -10.80 -15.90 4.03
N LEU A 275 -9.49 -16.10 3.82
CA LEU A 275 -8.69 -15.13 3.06
C LEU A 275 -9.20 -14.99 1.62
N ILE A 276 -9.56 -16.11 0.98
CA ILE A 276 -10.13 -16.09 -0.36
C ILE A 276 -11.45 -15.30 -0.38
N ASP A 277 -12.36 -15.58 0.54
CA ASP A 277 -13.64 -14.87 0.65
C ASP A 277 -13.42 -13.36 0.83
N GLU A 278 -12.55 -12.97 1.78
CA GLU A 278 -12.24 -11.56 2.04
C GLU A 278 -11.63 -10.87 0.82
N ALA A 279 -10.71 -11.52 0.11
CA ALA A 279 -10.05 -10.95 -1.06
C ALA A 279 -11.04 -10.80 -2.24
N LEU A 280 -11.92 -11.77 -2.45
CA LEU A 280 -13.00 -11.70 -3.45
C LEU A 280 -13.99 -10.59 -3.12
N ASP A 281 -14.47 -10.52 -1.88
CA ASP A 281 -15.43 -9.50 -1.45
C ASP A 281 -14.83 -8.09 -1.57
N PHE A 282 -13.56 -7.93 -1.20
CA PHE A 282 -12.85 -6.66 -1.36
C PHE A 282 -12.69 -6.27 -2.83
N ALA A 283 -12.19 -7.16 -3.69
CA ALA A 283 -12.02 -6.88 -5.11
C ALA A 283 -13.36 -6.56 -5.79
N LYS A 284 -14.40 -7.30 -5.44
CA LYS A 284 -15.76 -7.07 -5.95
C LYS A 284 -16.31 -5.73 -5.50
N HIS A 285 -16.10 -5.35 -4.24
CA HIS A 285 -16.51 -4.05 -3.70
C HIS A 285 -15.85 -2.88 -4.47
N ILE A 286 -14.57 -3.02 -4.85
CA ILE A 286 -13.87 -2.04 -5.69
C ILE A 286 -14.46 -2.03 -7.11
N ASN A 287 -14.62 -3.20 -7.73
CA ASN A 287 -15.12 -3.33 -9.09
C ASN A 287 -16.55 -2.80 -9.27
N ASP A 288 -17.44 -3.04 -8.31
CA ASP A 288 -18.84 -2.59 -8.37
C ASP A 288 -18.98 -1.05 -8.35
N GLN A 289 -17.92 -0.31 -7.99
CA GLN A 289 -17.88 1.15 -7.99
C GLN A 289 -17.35 1.74 -9.32
N GLU A 290 -16.99 0.92 -10.31
CA GLU A 290 -16.32 1.41 -11.53
C GLU A 290 -17.09 2.48 -12.31
N GLY A 291 -18.42 2.43 -12.28
CA GLY A 291 -19.32 3.28 -13.05
C GLY A 291 -19.75 4.60 -12.38
N ILE A 292 -19.23 4.94 -11.21
CA ILE A 292 -19.51 6.22 -10.55
C ILE A 292 -18.52 7.24 -11.11
N GLN A 293 -18.96 8.07 -12.06
CA GLN A 293 -18.16 9.24 -12.45
C GLN A 293 -18.31 10.32 -11.36
N PRO A 294 -17.20 10.85 -10.84
CA PRO A 294 -17.22 11.99 -9.92
C PRO A 294 -18.05 13.16 -10.44
N GLU A 295 -18.91 13.73 -9.59
CA GLU A 295 -19.56 15.01 -9.91
C GLU A 295 -18.53 16.15 -9.78
N PHE A 296 -18.58 17.09 -10.75
CA PHE A 296 -17.74 18.29 -10.80
C PHE A 296 -18.04 19.28 -9.66
#